data_AF-A0A9P8VYD6-F1
#
_entry.id   AF-A0A9P8VYD6-F1
#
_cell.length_a   1.000
_cell.length_b   1.000
_cell.length_c   1.000
_cell.angle_alpha   90.00
_cell.angle_beta   90.00
_cell.angle_gamma   90.00
#
_symmetry.space_group_name_H-M   'P 1'
#
loop_
_entity.id
_entity.type
_entity.pdbx_description
1 polymer ?
#
loop_
_entity_poly.entity_id
_entity_poly.type
_entity_poly.pdbx_seq_one_letter_code
_entity_poly.pdbx_strand_id
1 'polypeptide(L)'
;MSDMHLRGAHRLLGESSAAERCLQSPRLRAQLAMLIWWDVTASLISRREPRLPTAYLETLASYDDGDGWSFFTLTGCPIDLVKAMWRLSRLAHVYERSANVEWTMFNLLSVDFIADDVKNYINYEDFNFHGTGESGAHVNARRNRFHCIEAWRHGILLYVARVFTPKQDSSSMECIDHYARVIIDSVRCIPPTDAIQKQLLLPVFLAASELGDDVNRAFVREYCRHWNNEIHFYQFETVTALLDEVWSDWDEGTRDTYWWGIKTRHDVDESNWMARELLLG
;
A
#
# COMPACT_ATOMS: atom_id res chain seq x y z
N MET A 1 9.04 20.61 -2.48
CA MET A 1 10.38 20.16 -2.88
C MET A 1 10.37 18.67 -3.30
N SER A 2 9.52 18.23 -4.25
CA SER A 2 9.28 16.78 -4.51
C SER A 2 9.24 16.41 -6.00
N ASP A 3 8.62 17.24 -6.84
CA ASP A 3 8.53 17.01 -8.29
C ASP A 3 9.90 17.05 -8.99
N MET A 4 10.79 17.92 -8.53
CA MET A 4 12.13 18.10 -9.08
C MET A 4 13.07 16.93 -8.75
N HIS A 5 12.91 16.28 -7.58
CA HIS A 5 13.78 15.18 -7.15
C HIS A 5 13.45 13.87 -7.87
N LEU A 6 12.16 13.54 -8.06
CA LEU A 6 11.77 12.37 -8.85
C LEU A 6 12.11 12.54 -10.33
N ARG A 7 11.92 13.74 -10.90
CA ARG A 7 12.38 14.05 -12.26
C ARG A 7 13.89 14.00 -12.37
N GLY A 8 14.61 14.47 -11.35
CA GLY A 8 16.06 14.40 -11.25
C GLY A 8 16.55 12.95 -11.20
N ALA A 9 15.95 12.12 -10.35
CA ALA A 9 16.25 10.69 -10.26
C ALA A 9 15.96 9.97 -11.57
N HIS A 10 14.80 10.20 -12.20
CA HIS A 10 14.49 9.63 -13.50
C HIS A 10 15.49 10.05 -14.58
N ARG A 11 15.91 11.32 -14.60
CA ARG A 11 16.93 11.82 -15.53
C ARG A 11 18.29 11.16 -15.31
N LEU A 12 18.70 10.96 -14.06
CA LEU A 12 19.96 10.27 -13.71
C LEU A 12 19.93 8.77 -14.04
N LEU A 13 18.76 8.13 -13.91
CA LEU A 13 18.57 6.71 -14.21
C LEU A 13 18.33 6.42 -15.70
N GLY A 14 18.00 7.44 -16.50
CA GLY A 14 17.81 7.35 -17.94
C GLY A 14 19.10 7.21 -18.76
N GLU A 15 20.27 7.38 -18.14
CA GLU A 15 21.54 6.98 -18.73
C GLU A 15 21.65 5.46 -18.62
N SER A 16 21.61 4.72 -19.74
CA SER A 16 21.50 3.25 -19.76
C SER A 16 22.53 2.50 -18.90
N SER A 17 23.68 3.12 -18.60
CA SER A 17 24.71 2.57 -17.71
C SER A 17 24.44 2.77 -16.21
N ALA A 18 23.56 3.70 -15.82
CA ALA A 18 23.26 4.02 -14.43
C ALA A 18 22.35 2.98 -13.77
N ALA A 19 21.34 2.47 -14.49
CA ALA A 19 20.46 1.41 -13.99
C ALA A 19 21.24 0.12 -13.71
N GLU A 20 22.07 -0.33 -14.65
CA GLU A 20 22.93 -1.50 -14.50
C GLU A 20 23.92 -1.37 -13.33
N ARG A 21 24.53 -0.18 -13.15
CA ARG A 21 25.42 0.13 -12.03
C ARG A 21 24.69 0.17 -10.68
N CYS A 22 23.44 0.63 -10.64
CA CYS A 22 22.65 0.63 -9.41
C CYS A 22 22.37 -0.78 -8.88
N LEU A 23 22.31 -1.77 -9.77
CA LEU A 23 21.94 -3.14 -9.41
C LEU A 23 23.12 -3.95 -8.86
N GLN A 24 24.34 -3.60 -9.26
CA GLN A 24 25.58 -4.22 -8.77
C GLN A 24 25.92 -3.83 -7.33
N SER A 25 25.36 -2.72 -6.82
CA SER A 25 25.56 -2.25 -5.45
C SER A 25 24.30 -2.46 -4.62
N PRO A 26 24.34 -3.29 -3.55
CA PRO A 26 23.19 -3.49 -2.67
C PRO A 26 22.59 -2.18 -2.12
N ARG A 27 23.45 -1.19 -1.86
CA ARG A 27 23.04 0.15 -1.42
C ARG A 27 22.22 0.89 -2.48
N LEU A 28 22.73 0.94 -3.71
CA LEU A 28 22.03 1.63 -4.80
C LEU A 28 20.73 0.90 -5.17
N ARG A 29 20.72 -0.44 -5.10
CA ARG A 29 19.53 -1.26 -5.28
C ARG A 29 18.46 -0.94 -4.26
N ALA A 30 18.82 -0.86 -2.97
CA ALA A 30 17.89 -0.47 -1.91
C ALA A 30 17.36 0.97 -2.10
N GLN A 31 18.21 1.91 -2.53
CA GLN A 31 17.77 3.27 -2.84
C GLN A 31 16.78 3.33 -4.01
N LEU A 32 17.04 2.59 -5.09
CA LEU A 32 16.12 2.47 -6.22
C LEU A 32 14.79 1.83 -5.79
N ALA A 33 14.85 0.79 -4.97
CA ALA A 33 13.67 0.13 -4.43
C ALA A 33 12.81 1.07 -3.58
N MET A 34 13.43 1.90 -2.72
CA MET A 34 12.69 2.92 -1.96
C MET A 34 12.06 3.99 -2.86
N LEU A 35 12.76 4.44 -3.91
CA LEU A 35 12.20 5.40 -4.86
C LEU A 35 10.97 4.84 -5.59
N ILE A 36 11.03 3.58 -6.02
CA ILE A 36 9.92 2.89 -6.67
C ILE A 36 8.78 2.65 -5.70
N TRP A 37 9.09 2.22 -4.47
CA TRP A 37 8.11 2.04 -3.41
C TRP A 37 7.32 3.33 -3.16
N TRP A 38 8.01 4.46 -3.03
CA TRP A 38 7.37 5.76 -2.86
C TRP A 38 6.56 6.19 -4.08
N ASP A 39 7.09 6.02 -5.29
CA ASP A 39 6.38 6.39 -6.52
C ASP A 39 5.10 5.57 -6.68
N VAL A 40 5.14 4.25 -6.44
CA VAL A 40 3.98 3.36 -6.54
C VAL A 40 2.94 3.68 -5.47
N THR A 41 3.34 3.80 -4.20
CA THR A 41 2.39 4.07 -3.09
C THR A 41 1.73 5.45 -3.22
N ALA A 42 2.51 6.49 -3.57
CA ALA A 42 1.99 7.82 -3.85
C ALA A 42 1.00 7.82 -5.02
N SER A 43 1.37 7.14 -6.11
CA SER A 43 0.56 7.08 -7.33
C SER A 43 -0.73 6.30 -7.12
N LEU A 44 -0.69 5.23 -6.32
CA LEU A 44 -1.88 4.48 -5.92
C LEU A 44 -2.87 5.37 -5.17
N ILE A 45 -2.43 6.01 -4.08
CA ILE A 45 -3.34 6.86 -3.26
C ILE A 45 -3.84 8.08 -4.04
N SER A 46 -2.96 8.72 -4.81
CA SER A 46 -3.32 9.89 -5.62
C SER A 46 -4.03 9.55 -6.92
N ARG A 47 -4.20 8.26 -7.26
CA ARG A 47 -4.80 7.76 -8.51
C ARG A 47 -4.15 8.37 -9.75
N ARG A 48 -2.82 8.43 -9.74
CA ARG A 48 -1.99 8.94 -10.83
C ARG A 48 -1.17 7.82 -11.45
N GLU A 49 -0.68 8.06 -12.65
CA GLU A 49 0.30 7.17 -13.27
C GLU A 49 1.65 7.29 -12.53
N PRO A 50 2.29 6.17 -12.15
CA PRO A 50 3.64 6.15 -11.62
C PRO A 50 4.62 6.78 -12.59
N ARG A 51 5.57 7.55 -12.06
CA ARG A 51 6.56 8.27 -12.87
C ARG A 51 7.72 7.39 -13.27
N LEU A 52 8.05 6.39 -12.45
CA LEU A 52 9.13 5.47 -12.71
C LEU A 52 8.65 4.32 -13.60
N PRO A 53 9.40 3.98 -14.67
CA PRO A 53 9.07 2.87 -15.55
C PRO A 53 8.97 1.53 -14.82
N THR A 54 8.00 0.70 -15.23
CA THR A 54 7.85 -0.69 -14.75
C THR A 54 9.11 -1.54 -14.91
N ALA A 55 9.95 -1.22 -15.91
CA ALA A 55 11.21 -1.91 -16.16
C ALA A 55 12.13 -1.94 -14.93
N TYR A 56 12.14 -0.88 -14.10
CA TYR A 56 12.93 -0.91 -12.87
C TYR A 56 12.37 -1.88 -11.82
N LEU A 57 11.04 -2.02 -11.74
CA LEU A 57 10.38 -2.97 -10.85
C LEU A 57 10.61 -4.43 -11.31
N GLU A 58 10.52 -4.68 -12.62
CA GLU A 58 10.88 -5.97 -13.23
C GLU A 58 12.32 -6.34 -12.97
N THR A 59 13.22 -5.35 -13.06
CA THR A 59 14.62 -5.55 -12.78
C THR A 59 14.87 -5.84 -11.31
N LEU A 60 14.24 -5.13 -10.37
CA LEU A 60 14.37 -5.45 -8.94
C LEU A 60 13.86 -6.86 -8.62
N ALA A 61 12.79 -7.31 -9.30
CA ALA A 61 12.25 -8.65 -9.10
C ALA A 61 13.22 -9.77 -9.51
N SER A 62 14.17 -9.53 -10.42
CA SER A 62 15.16 -10.54 -10.79
C SER A 62 16.28 -10.74 -9.75
N TYR A 63 16.38 -9.87 -8.75
CA TYR A 63 17.38 -9.94 -7.68
C TYR A 63 16.84 -10.45 -6.33
N ASP A 64 15.53 -10.72 -6.22
CA ASP A 64 14.84 -10.97 -4.94
C ASP A 64 15.31 -12.23 -4.19
N ASP A 65 16.14 -13.08 -4.82
CA ASP A 65 16.65 -14.35 -4.27
C ASP A 65 18.20 -14.46 -4.23
N GLY A 66 18.94 -13.41 -4.61
CA GLY A 66 20.36 -13.55 -4.94
C GLY A 66 21.36 -13.40 -3.79
N ASP A 67 21.24 -12.33 -2.99
CA ASP A 67 22.27 -11.89 -2.03
C ASP A 67 21.71 -11.62 -0.62
N GLY A 68 20.56 -12.19 -0.29
CA GLY A 68 19.86 -11.99 0.99
C GLY A 68 19.11 -10.65 1.08
N TRP A 69 19.18 -9.82 0.03
CA TRP A 69 18.28 -8.69 -0.16
C TRP A 69 16.96 -9.18 -0.75
N SER A 70 15.85 -8.68 -0.21
CA SER A 70 14.55 -8.80 -0.87
C SER A 70 13.77 -7.50 -0.77
N PHE A 71 12.93 -7.23 -1.77
CA PHE A 71 12.04 -6.07 -1.78
C PHE A 71 11.10 -6.09 -0.58
N PHE A 72 10.65 -7.30 -0.19
CA PHE A 72 9.82 -7.53 0.98
C PHE A 72 10.53 -7.13 2.28
N THR A 73 11.80 -7.51 2.47
CA THR A 73 12.54 -7.14 3.69
C THR A 73 12.62 -5.62 3.87
N LEU A 74 12.69 -4.88 2.77
CA LEU A 74 12.78 -3.42 2.79
C LEU A 74 11.42 -2.73 3.01
N THR A 75 10.35 -3.23 2.38
CA THR A 75 9.05 -2.51 2.29
C THR A 75 7.90 -3.17 3.02
N GLY A 76 8.03 -4.45 3.40
CA GLY A 76 6.97 -5.28 3.97
C GLY A 76 5.94 -5.76 2.95
N CYS A 77 6.09 -5.40 1.67
CA CYS A 77 5.19 -5.78 0.59
C CYS A 77 5.91 -6.67 -0.43
N PRO A 78 5.40 -7.87 -0.76
CA PRO A 78 5.96 -8.70 -1.81
C PRO A 78 5.98 -7.97 -3.15
N ILE A 79 7.05 -8.14 -3.93
CA ILE A 79 7.23 -7.40 -5.18
C ILE A 79 6.11 -7.63 -6.20
N ASP A 80 5.47 -8.79 -6.18
CA ASP A 80 4.33 -9.08 -7.06
C ASP A 80 3.08 -8.28 -6.67
N LEU A 81 2.84 -8.06 -5.37
CA LEU A 81 1.79 -7.17 -4.91
C LEU A 81 2.11 -5.70 -5.27
N VAL A 82 3.38 -5.30 -5.25
CA VAL A 82 3.82 -3.97 -5.72
C VAL A 82 3.59 -3.81 -7.23
N LYS A 83 3.83 -4.85 -8.04
CA LYS A 83 3.50 -4.85 -9.48
C LYS A 83 1.99 -4.68 -9.69
N ALA A 84 1.17 -5.34 -8.88
CA ALA A 84 -0.28 -5.16 -8.91
C ALA A 84 -0.66 -3.70 -8.57
N MET A 85 -0.10 -3.13 -7.51
CA MET A 85 -0.30 -1.71 -7.15
C MET A 85 0.12 -0.75 -8.28
N TRP A 86 1.26 -0.97 -8.93
CA TRP A 86 1.72 -0.17 -10.06
C TRP A 86 0.70 -0.23 -11.21
N ARG A 87 0.20 -1.41 -11.58
CA ARG A 87 -0.82 -1.56 -12.63
C ARG A 87 -2.14 -0.90 -12.24
N LEU A 88 -2.59 -1.08 -11.00
CA LEU A 88 -3.81 -0.49 -10.47
C LEU A 88 -3.75 1.04 -10.43
N SER A 89 -2.61 1.63 -10.08
CA SER A 89 -2.46 3.10 -10.09
C SER A 89 -2.62 3.70 -11.49
N ARG A 90 -2.10 3.04 -12.53
CA ARG A 90 -2.31 3.41 -13.94
C ARG A 90 -3.77 3.27 -14.35
N LEU A 91 -4.40 2.15 -14.01
CA LEU A 91 -5.81 1.93 -14.29
C LEU A 91 -6.69 2.96 -13.58
N ALA A 92 -6.37 3.31 -12.33
CA ALA A 92 -7.08 4.34 -11.59
C ALA A 92 -6.93 5.71 -12.24
N HIS A 93 -5.74 6.07 -12.73
CA HIS A 93 -5.53 7.30 -13.48
C HIS A 93 -6.41 7.38 -14.74
N VAL A 94 -6.47 6.29 -15.50
CA VAL A 94 -7.32 6.22 -16.70
C VAL A 94 -8.80 6.27 -16.30
N TYR A 95 -9.21 5.52 -15.27
CA TYR A 95 -10.57 5.48 -14.74
C TYR A 95 -11.07 6.88 -14.35
N GLU A 96 -10.27 7.65 -13.61
CA GLU A 96 -10.65 9.01 -13.19
C GLU A 96 -10.84 9.96 -14.38
N ARG A 97 -10.03 9.80 -15.43
CA ARG A 97 -10.15 10.62 -16.64
C ARG A 97 -11.34 10.22 -17.49
N SER A 98 -11.62 8.92 -17.58
CA SER A 98 -12.76 8.39 -18.34
C SER A 98 -14.09 8.71 -17.66
N ALA A 99 -14.14 8.77 -16.33
CA ALA A 99 -15.38 9.03 -15.56
C ALA A 99 -16.03 10.39 -15.89
N ASN A 100 -15.25 11.35 -16.38
CA ASN A 100 -15.71 12.71 -16.70
C ASN A 100 -15.87 12.98 -18.21
N VAL A 101 -15.70 11.96 -19.07
CA VAL A 101 -15.78 12.12 -20.53
C VAL A 101 -17.03 11.47 -21.07
N GLU A 102 -17.91 12.25 -21.70
CA GLU A 102 -19.09 11.72 -22.38
C GLU A 102 -18.67 10.70 -23.46
N TRP A 103 -19.43 9.59 -23.57
CA TRP A 103 -19.24 8.53 -24.57
C TRP A 103 -17.99 7.66 -24.42
N THR A 104 -17.26 7.75 -23.29
CA THR A 104 -16.14 6.84 -22.98
C THR A 104 -16.53 5.86 -21.89
N MET A 105 -16.31 4.57 -22.11
CA MET A 105 -16.44 3.54 -21.07
C MET A 105 -15.06 3.03 -20.67
N PHE A 106 -14.81 2.96 -19.36
CA PHE A 106 -13.64 2.30 -18.83
C PHE A 106 -13.85 0.78 -18.79
N ASN A 107 -12.87 0.02 -19.26
CA ASN A 107 -12.94 -1.45 -19.24
C ASN A 107 -12.50 -1.99 -17.87
N LEU A 108 -13.48 -2.37 -17.04
CA LEU A 108 -13.23 -2.95 -15.71
C LEU A 108 -12.56 -4.33 -15.75
N LEU A 109 -12.60 -5.06 -16.88
CA LEU A 109 -12.00 -6.40 -16.97
C LEU A 109 -10.51 -6.41 -16.59
N SER A 110 -9.76 -5.36 -16.96
CA SER A 110 -8.34 -5.25 -16.58
C SER A 110 -8.13 -5.08 -15.08
N VAL A 111 -9.09 -4.46 -14.37
CA VAL A 111 -9.07 -4.36 -12.91
C VAL A 111 -9.38 -5.73 -12.31
N ASP A 112 -10.41 -6.42 -12.83
CA ASP A 112 -10.84 -7.73 -12.36
C ASP A 112 -9.71 -8.77 -12.47
N PHE A 113 -8.98 -8.79 -13.60
CA PHE A 113 -7.83 -9.69 -13.76
C PHE A 113 -6.74 -9.45 -12.69
N ILE A 114 -6.43 -8.19 -12.38
CA ILE A 114 -5.42 -7.88 -11.35
C ILE A 114 -5.97 -8.19 -9.95
N ALA A 115 -7.24 -7.93 -9.70
CA ALA A 115 -7.89 -8.25 -8.43
C ALA A 115 -7.89 -9.77 -8.19
N ASP A 116 -8.17 -10.56 -9.22
CA ASP A 116 -8.09 -12.03 -9.16
C ASP A 116 -6.66 -12.52 -8.93
N ASP A 117 -5.65 -11.93 -9.58
CA ASP A 117 -4.24 -12.26 -9.31
C ASP A 117 -3.88 -11.99 -7.83
N VAL A 118 -4.30 -10.84 -7.28
CA VAL A 118 -4.06 -10.48 -5.87
C VAL A 118 -4.85 -11.39 -4.93
N LYS A 119 -6.09 -11.72 -5.27
CA LYS A 119 -6.96 -12.59 -4.47
C LYS A 119 -6.39 -14.00 -4.37
N ASN A 120 -5.86 -14.52 -5.48
CA ASN A 120 -5.30 -15.86 -5.57
C ASN A 120 -3.78 -15.91 -5.29
N TYR A 121 -3.19 -14.81 -4.82
CA TYR A 121 -1.78 -14.75 -4.46
C TYR A 121 -1.43 -15.80 -3.39
N ILE A 122 -0.39 -16.60 -3.65
CA ILE A 122 0.06 -17.65 -2.74
C ILE A 122 1.06 -17.05 -1.75
N ASN A 123 0.66 -16.98 -0.49
CA ASN A 123 1.51 -16.53 0.60
C ASN A 123 2.36 -17.69 1.13
N TYR A 124 3.62 -17.78 0.68
CA TYR A 124 4.55 -18.85 1.07
C TYR A 124 4.98 -18.81 2.54
N GLU A 125 4.71 -17.72 3.25
CA GLU A 125 4.92 -17.64 4.70
C GLU A 125 3.85 -18.43 5.47
N ASP A 126 2.76 -18.85 4.81
CA ASP A 126 1.76 -19.74 5.40
C ASP A 126 2.43 -21.05 5.84
N PHE A 127 2.32 -21.33 7.13
CA PHE A 127 3.04 -22.41 7.78
C PHE A 127 2.07 -23.27 8.57
N ASN A 128 1.91 -24.50 8.12
CA ASN A 128 1.33 -25.56 8.94
C ASN A 128 2.43 -26.10 9.85
N PHE A 129 2.24 -25.99 11.16
CA PHE A 129 3.17 -26.50 12.15
C PHE A 129 3.27 -28.03 12.05
N HIS A 130 4.28 -28.52 11.32
CA HIS A 130 4.54 -29.94 11.13
C HIS A 130 5.68 -30.46 12.02
N GLY A 131 5.84 -29.90 13.22
CA GLY A 131 6.75 -30.44 14.25
C GLY A 131 8.23 -30.50 13.83
N THR A 132 8.66 -29.69 12.87
CA THR A 132 10.07 -29.57 12.49
C THR A 132 10.82 -28.82 13.58
N GLY A 133 12.07 -29.22 13.87
CA GLY A 133 12.92 -28.67 14.93
C GLY A 133 13.39 -27.22 14.71
N GLU A 134 12.57 -26.37 14.11
CA GLU A 134 12.81 -24.94 13.99
C GLU A 134 12.67 -24.25 15.36
N SER A 135 13.56 -23.29 15.64
CA SER A 135 13.48 -22.48 16.86
C SER A 135 12.19 -21.65 16.88
N GLY A 136 11.57 -21.50 18.06
CA GLY A 136 10.33 -20.73 18.22
C GLY A 136 10.43 -19.27 17.75
N ALA A 137 11.62 -18.67 17.81
CA ALA A 137 11.85 -17.32 17.28
C ALA A 137 11.70 -17.25 15.75
N HIS A 138 12.14 -18.29 15.02
CA HIS A 138 12.00 -18.36 13.57
C HIS A 138 10.54 -18.54 13.15
N VAL A 139 9.82 -19.39 13.88
CA VAL A 139 8.38 -19.63 13.67
C VAL A 139 7.57 -18.34 13.88
N ASN A 140 7.87 -17.57 14.93
CA ASN A 140 7.19 -16.29 15.19
C ASN A 140 7.49 -15.25 14.10
N ALA A 141 8.76 -15.12 13.68
CA ALA A 141 9.12 -14.20 12.59
C ALA A 141 8.39 -14.56 11.28
N ARG A 142 8.32 -15.85 10.95
CA ARG A 142 7.56 -16.35 9.79
C ARG A 142 6.08 -16.00 9.88
N ARG A 143 5.47 -16.18 11.06
CA ARG A 143 4.07 -15.83 11.28
C ARG A 143 3.81 -14.33 11.16
N ASN A 144 4.73 -13.49 11.63
CA ASN A 144 4.64 -12.04 11.48
C ASN A 144 4.69 -11.63 10.00
N ARG A 145 5.57 -12.26 9.20
CA ARG A 145 5.63 -12.04 7.74
C ARG A 145 4.35 -12.46 7.05
N PHE A 146 3.78 -13.62 7.41
CA PHE A 146 2.48 -14.06 6.89
C PHE A 146 1.41 -12.99 7.08
N HIS A 147 1.25 -12.48 8.30
CA HIS A 147 0.26 -11.44 8.60
C HIS A 147 0.56 -10.11 7.91
N CYS A 148 1.83 -9.75 7.75
CA CYS A 148 2.22 -8.56 7.00
C CYS A 148 1.78 -8.66 5.53
N ILE A 149 2.04 -9.80 4.89
CA ILE A 149 1.64 -10.08 3.51
C ILE A 149 0.11 -10.08 3.37
N GLU A 150 -0.62 -10.73 4.28
CA GLU A 150 -2.08 -10.75 4.24
C GLU A 150 -2.69 -9.35 4.43
N ALA A 151 -2.11 -8.51 5.29
CA ALA A 151 -2.55 -7.13 5.43
C ALA A 151 -2.37 -6.34 4.12
N TRP A 152 -1.24 -6.50 3.42
CA TRP A 152 -1.04 -5.89 2.10
C TRP A 152 -1.99 -6.42 1.04
N ARG A 153 -2.17 -7.74 0.97
CA ARG A 153 -3.05 -8.40 0.00
C ARG A 153 -4.48 -7.89 0.10
N HIS A 154 -5.04 -7.86 1.31
CA HIS A 154 -6.39 -7.35 1.54
C HIS A 154 -6.47 -5.83 1.44
N GLY A 155 -5.40 -5.09 1.77
CA GLY A 155 -5.33 -3.65 1.54
C GLY A 155 -5.48 -3.28 0.06
N ILE A 156 -4.86 -4.05 -0.83
CA ILE A 156 -4.99 -3.87 -2.28
C ILE A 156 -6.41 -4.21 -2.76
N LEU A 157 -7.00 -5.29 -2.27
CA LEU A 157 -8.39 -5.66 -2.62
C LEU A 157 -9.41 -4.62 -2.12
N LEU A 158 -9.19 -4.08 -0.92
CA LEU A 158 -9.99 -3.00 -0.36
C LEU A 158 -9.88 -1.72 -1.22
N TYR A 159 -8.66 -1.37 -1.64
CA TYR A 159 -8.45 -0.26 -2.58
C TYR A 159 -9.22 -0.48 -3.88
N VAL A 160 -9.17 -1.67 -4.47
CA VAL A 160 -9.90 -2.00 -5.70
C VAL A 160 -11.40 -1.80 -5.53
N ALA A 161 -11.97 -2.37 -4.45
CA ALA A 161 -13.40 -2.28 -4.15
C ALA A 161 -13.87 -0.83 -4.02
N ARG A 162 -13.09 0.04 -3.35
CA ARG A 162 -13.47 1.45 -3.15
C ARG A 162 -13.26 2.33 -4.38
N VAL A 163 -12.18 2.12 -5.12
CA VAL A 163 -11.77 3.05 -6.20
C VAL A 163 -12.52 2.78 -7.49
N PHE A 164 -12.75 1.52 -7.85
CA PHE A 164 -13.35 1.15 -9.14
C PHE A 164 -14.85 0.85 -9.06
N THR A 165 -15.44 0.91 -7.86
CA THR A 165 -16.88 0.75 -7.63
C THR A 165 -17.41 1.90 -6.74
N PRO A 166 -17.59 3.13 -7.26
CA PRO A 166 -17.91 4.28 -6.41
C PRO A 166 -19.23 4.17 -5.63
N LYS A 167 -20.19 3.40 -6.16
CA LYS A 167 -21.46 3.12 -5.49
C LYS A 167 -21.50 1.65 -5.13
N GLN A 168 -21.48 1.38 -3.83
CA GLN A 168 -21.44 0.03 -3.29
C GLN A 168 -22.85 -0.55 -3.17
N ASP A 169 -23.02 -1.82 -3.54
CA ASP A 169 -24.18 -2.60 -3.12
C ASP A 169 -23.91 -3.33 -1.80
N SER A 170 -24.92 -4.00 -1.25
CA SER A 170 -24.80 -4.69 0.03
C SER A 170 -23.69 -5.75 0.03
N SER A 171 -23.52 -6.50 -1.07
CA SER A 171 -22.48 -7.53 -1.17
C SER A 171 -21.08 -6.92 -1.20
N SER A 172 -20.92 -5.78 -1.87
CA SER A 172 -19.65 -5.08 -1.97
C SER A 172 -19.26 -4.45 -0.63
N MET A 173 -20.24 -3.94 0.13
CA MET A 173 -20.04 -3.48 1.51
C MET A 173 -19.57 -4.60 2.43
N GLU A 174 -20.15 -5.80 2.35
CA GLU A 174 -19.69 -6.97 3.12
C GLU A 174 -18.25 -7.35 2.78
N CYS A 175 -17.84 -7.24 1.51
CA CYS A 175 -16.46 -7.48 1.09
C CYS A 175 -15.50 -6.43 1.68
N ILE A 176 -15.89 -5.15 1.67
CA ILE A 176 -15.12 -4.06 2.28
C ILE A 176 -14.93 -4.30 3.78
N ASP A 177 -16.00 -4.66 4.49
CA ASP A 177 -15.94 -5.00 5.92
C ASP A 177 -15.03 -6.18 6.20
N HIS A 178 -15.14 -7.23 5.38
CA HIS A 178 -14.28 -8.39 5.47
C HIS A 178 -12.80 -8.01 5.30
N TYR A 179 -12.46 -7.25 4.26
CA TYR A 179 -11.07 -6.84 4.00
C TYR A 179 -10.53 -5.95 5.12
N ALA A 180 -11.27 -4.92 5.53
CA ALA A 180 -10.87 -4.04 6.63
C ALA A 180 -10.60 -4.83 7.91
N ARG A 181 -11.48 -5.79 8.24
CA ARG A 181 -11.30 -6.65 9.41
C ARG A 181 -10.05 -7.51 9.31
N VAL A 182 -9.82 -8.20 8.18
CA VAL A 182 -8.65 -9.06 8.01
C VAL A 182 -7.34 -8.27 8.11
N ILE A 183 -7.31 -7.04 7.60
CA ILE A 183 -6.15 -6.15 7.73
C ILE A 183 -5.86 -5.85 9.20
N ILE A 184 -6.86 -5.38 9.96
CA ILE A 184 -6.69 -5.02 11.37
C ILE A 184 -6.31 -6.24 12.21
N ASP A 185 -6.96 -7.39 12.01
CA ASP A 185 -6.67 -8.62 12.73
C ASP A 185 -5.25 -9.14 12.41
N SER A 186 -4.78 -8.96 11.16
CA SER A 186 -3.40 -9.30 10.79
C SER A 186 -2.38 -8.39 11.47
N VAL A 187 -2.63 -7.08 11.51
CA VAL A 187 -1.74 -6.12 12.20
C VAL A 187 -1.65 -6.43 13.70
N ARG A 188 -2.75 -6.82 14.34
CA ARG A 188 -2.80 -7.25 15.75
C ARG A 188 -1.98 -8.50 16.05
N CYS A 189 -1.85 -9.39 15.07
CA CYS A 189 -1.08 -10.62 15.23
C CYS A 189 0.44 -10.39 15.15
N ILE A 190 0.87 -9.20 14.73
CA ILE A 190 2.29 -8.81 14.70
C ILE A 190 2.59 -8.01 15.99
N PRO A 191 3.59 -8.42 16.80
CA PRO A 191 3.97 -7.67 18.00
C PRO A 191 4.44 -6.25 17.66
N PRO A 192 4.15 -5.24 18.50
CA PRO A 192 4.63 -3.87 18.27
C PRO A 192 6.16 -3.72 18.37
N THR A 193 6.84 -4.71 18.94
CA THR A 193 8.31 -4.80 18.98
C THR A 193 8.92 -5.26 17.65
N ASP A 194 8.12 -5.83 16.74
CA ASP A 194 8.59 -6.26 15.43
C ASP A 194 8.47 -5.10 14.43
N ALA A 195 9.63 -4.69 13.89
CA ALA A 195 9.73 -3.58 12.95
C ALA A 195 8.92 -3.79 11.67
N ILE A 196 8.52 -5.02 11.32
CA ILE A 196 7.67 -5.29 10.17
C ILE A 196 6.28 -4.66 10.31
N GLN A 197 5.79 -4.48 11.54
CA GLN A 197 4.46 -3.91 11.77
C GLN A 197 4.35 -2.49 11.21
N LYS A 198 5.43 -1.69 11.31
CA LYS A 198 5.46 -0.30 10.83
C LYS A 198 5.27 -0.18 9.31
N GLN A 199 5.59 -1.23 8.56
CA GLN A 199 5.46 -1.27 7.10
C GLN A 199 3.98 -1.35 6.67
N LEU A 200 3.04 -1.50 7.61
CA LEU A 200 1.61 -1.64 7.34
C LEU A 200 0.82 -0.32 7.41
N LEU A 201 1.50 0.83 7.44
CA LEU A 201 0.84 2.14 7.55
C LEU A 201 -0.26 2.35 6.48
N LEU A 202 0.03 2.02 5.22
CA LEU A 202 -0.95 2.17 4.14
C LEU A 202 -2.13 1.17 4.27
N PRO A 203 -1.94 -0.15 4.42
CA PRO A 203 -3.03 -1.07 4.72
C PRO A 203 -3.87 -0.63 5.92
N VAL A 204 -3.24 -0.20 7.02
CA VAL A 204 -3.92 0.29 8.22
C VAL A 204 -4.75 1.52 7.89
N PHE A 205 -4.21 2.51 7.18
CA PHE A 205 -4.97 3.69 6.78
C PHE A 205 -6.24 3.33 5.97
N LEU A 206 -6.10 2.45 4.97
CA LEU A 206 -7.22 2.02 4.13
C LEU A 206 -8.29 1.31 4.98
N ALA A 207 -7.90 0.34 5.82
CA ALA A 207 -8.84 -0.38 6.68
C ALA A 207 -9.48 0.54 7.74
N ALA A 208 -8.67 1.41 8.34
CA ALA A 208 -9.12 2.31 9.41
C ALA A 208 -10.16 3.32 8.93
N SER A 209 -10.05 3.75 7.67
CA SER A 209 -11.04 4.61 7.02
C SER A 209 -12.44 3.97 6.93
N GLU A 210 -12.53 2.65 7.05
CA GLU A 210 -13.78 1.90 6.97
C GLU A 210 -14.40 1.59 8.34
N LEU A 211 -13.67 1.81 9.43
CA LEU A 211 -14.09 1.43 10.77
C LEU A 211 -15.14 2.39 11.33
N GLY A 212 -16.27 1.83 11.80
CA GLY A 212 -17.29 2.54 12.56
C GLY A 212 -17.15 2.44 14.07
N ASP A 213 -16.41 1.46 14.58
CA ASP A 213 -16.37 1.14 16.02
C ASP A 213 -15.17 1.74 16.75
N ASP A 214 -15.41 2.23 17.97
CA ASP A 214 -14.38 2.88 18.78
C ASP A 214 -13.25 1.95 19.23
N VAL A 215 -13.50 0.63 19.34
CA VAL A 215 -12.50 -0.34 19.78
C VAL A 215 -11.40 -0.49 18.74
N ASN A 216 -11.75 -0.67 17.48
CA ASN A 216 -10.80 -0.75 16.39
C ASN A 216 -10.14 0.62 16.13
N ARG A 217 -10.87 1.73 16.22
CA ARG A 217 -10.29 3.09 16.11
C ARG A 217 -9.24 3.37 17.21
N ALA A 218 -9.51 2.97 18.46
CA ALA A 218 -8.56 3.10 19.56
C ALA A 218 -7.28 2.29 19.32
N PHE A 219 -7.41 1.07 18.80
CA PHE A 219 -6.26 0.26 18.40
C PHE A 219 -5.41 0.96 17.32
N VAL A 220 -6.05 1.53 16.29
CA VAL A 220 -5.33 2.24 15.21
C VAL A 220 -4.61 3.47 15.74
N ARG A 221 -5.24 4.27 16.62
CA ARG A 221 -4.58 5.41 17.28
C ARG A 221 -3.35 4.96 18.06
N GLU A 222 -3.45 3.84 18.78
CA GLU A 222 -2.31 3.29 19.53
C GLU A 222 -1.18 2.84 18.59
N TYR A 223 -1.53 2.14 17.51
CA TYR A 223 -0.57 1.75 16.48
C TYR A 223 0.19 2.96 15.91
N CYS A 224 -0.52 4.02 15.54
CA CYS A 224 0.11 5.23 15.01
C CYS A 224 0.96 5.95 16.07
N ARG A 225 0.46 6.08 17.30
CA ARG A 225 1.19 6.69 18.42
C ARG A 225 2.49 5.96 18.72
N HIS A 226 2.45 4.63 18.77
CA HIS A 226 3.62 3.79 19.01
C HIS A 226 4.71 4.03 17.96
N TRP A 227 4.38 3.89 16.69
CA TRP A 227 5.37 4.05 15.62
C TRP A 227 5.84 5.50 15.44
N ASN A 228 4.99 6.50 15.68
CA ASN A 228 5.44 7.89 15.68
C ASN A 228 6.54 8.13 16.74
N ASN A 229 6.39 7.55 17.93
CA ASN A 229 7.37 7.67 19.00
C ASN A 229 8.66 6.88 18.72
N GLU A 230 8.56 5.70 18.10
CA GLU A 230 9.72 4.82 17.86
C GLU A 230 10.61 5.28 16.70
N ILE A 231 10.03 5.79 15.60
CA ILE A 231 10.81 6.14 14.40
C ILE A 231 10.85 7.64 14.09
N HIS A 232 10.20 8.48 14.91
CA HIS A 232 10.12 9.94 14.75
C HIS A 232 9.79 10.39 13.31
N PHE A 233 8.87 9.65 12.70
CA PHE A 233 8.52 9.83 11.30
C PHE A 233 7.11 10.37 11.19
N TYR A 234 7.00 11.61 10.69
CA TYR A 234 5.77 12.41 10.68
C TYR A 234 4.58 11.74 9.98
N GLN A 235 4.82 10.73 9.14
CA GLN A 235 3.76 10.00 8.42
C GLN A 235 2.68 9.43 9.34
N PHE A 236 3.07 8.93 10.52
CA PHE A 236 2.12 8.33 11.46
C PHE A 236 1.24 9.39 12.14
N GLU A 237 1.79 10.58 12.39
CA GLU A 237 1.05 11.74 12.88
C GLU A 237 0.07 12.25 11.83
N THR A 238 0.53 12.42 10.58
CA THR A 238 -0.33 12.81 9.46
C THR A 238 -1.47 11.83 9.22
N VAL A 239 -1.19 10.51 9.24
CA VAL A 239 -2.25 9.49 9.12
C VAL A 239 -3.26 9.61 10.26
N THR A 240 -2.80 9.88 11.49
CA THR A 240 -3.70 10.03 12.65
C THR A 240 -4.66 11.19 12.44
N ALA A 241 -4.13 12.36 12.05
CA ALA A 241 -4.95 13.55 11.79
C ALA A 241 -5.97 13.32 10.66
N LEU A 242 -5.54 12.67 9.58
CA LEU A 242 -6.42 12.36 8.45
C LEU A 242 -7.52 11.35 8.83
N LEU A 243 -7.20 10.35 9.64
CA LEU A 243 -8.20 9.39 10.12
C LEU A 243 -9.21 10.05 11.05
N ASP A 244 -8.79 10.96 11.92
CA ASP A 244 -9.72 11.71 12.77
C ASP A 244 -10.71 12.56 11.94
N GLU A 245 -10.26 13.14 10.81
CA GLU A 245 -11.15 13.83 9.86
C GLU A 245 -12.09 12.87 9.12
N VAL A 246 -11.60 11.71 8.67
CA VAL A 246 -12.45 10.68 8.05
C VAL A 246 -13.52 10.20 9.04
N TRP A 247 -13.14 10.00 10.31
CA TRP A 247 -14.03 9.53 11.35
C TRP A 247 -15.04 10.57 11.84
N SER A 248 -14.74 11.88 11.74
CA SER A 248 -15.70 12.94 12.06
C SER A 248 -16.86 12.99 11.06
N ASP A 249 -16.58 12.62 9.81
CA ASP A 249 -17.56 12.62 8.71
C ASP A 249 -18.15 11.22 8.47
N TRP A 250 -17.74 10.22 9.25
CA TRP A 250 -18.18 8.83 9.09
C TRP A 250 -19.64 8.70 9.52
N ASP A 251 -20.49 8.25 8.60
CA ASP A 251 -21.90 7.97 8.83
C ASP A 251 -22.30 6.67 8.12
N GLU A 252 -22.97 5.78 8.85
CA GLU A 252 -23.44 4.49 8.33
C GLU A 252 -24.44 4.68 7.19
N GLY A 253 -25.26 5.74 7.25
CA GLY A 253 -26.29 6.04 6.25
C GLY A 253 -25.76 6.49 4.88
N THR A 254 -24.50 6.90 4.81
CA THR A 254 -23.87 7.39 3.56
C THR A 254 -22.68 6.55 3.12
N ARG A 255 -22.38 5.45 3.83
CA ARG A 255 -21.17 4.65 3.65
C ARG A 255 -21.03 3.97 2.27
N ASP A 256 -22.15 3.76 1.59
CA ASP A 256 -22.21 3.17 0.24
C ASP A 256 -21.67 4.11 -0.86
N THR A 257 -21.66 5.41 -0.58
CA THR A 257 -21.25 6.48 -1.49
C THR A 257 -20.08 7.30 -0.93
N TYR A 258 -19.92 7.34 0.38
CA TYR A 258 -18.81 7.95 1.09
C TYR A 258 -17.56 7.06 0.99
N TRP A 259 -16.43 7.69 0.71
CA TRP A 259 -15.13 7.03 0.80
C TRP A 259 -14.00 8.05 1.03
N TRP A 260 -12.92 7.57 1.66
CA TRP A 260 -11.71 8.34 1.98
C TRP A 260 -11.11 9.05 0.76
N GLY A 261 -11.36 8.55 -0.45
CA GLY A 261 -10.89 9.14 -1.70
C GLY A 261 -11.45 10.54 -2.01
N ILE A 262 -12.54 10.97 -1.36
CA ILE A 262 -13.04 12.34 -1.50
C ILE A 262 -12.10 13.30 -0.75
N LYS A 263 -11.71 12.94 0.46
CA LYS A 263 -10.73 13.70 1.27
C LYS A 263 -9.36 13.72 0.62
N THR A 264 -8.97 12.62 -0.04
CA THR A 264 -7.71 12.60 -0.79
C THR A 264 -7.77 13.29 -2.17
N ARG A 265 -8.93 13.81 -2.60
CA ARG A 265 -9.12 14.49 -3.89
C ARG A 265 -9.06 16.03 -3.80
N HIS A 266 -9.44 16.62 -2.68
CA HIS A 266 -9.62 18.08 -2.60
C HIS A 266 -8.33 18.91 -2.53
N ASP A 267 -7.17 18.27 -2.42
CA ASP A 267 -5.85 18.93 -2.44
C ASP A 267 -5.10 18.84 -3.77
N VAL A 268 -5.81 18.44 -4.81
CA VAL A 268 -5.21 18.10 -6.10
C VAL A 268 -4.75 19.33 -6.90
N ASP A 269 -5.15 20.56 -6.53
CA ASP A 269 -4.89 21.75 -7.36
C ASP A 269 -3.74 22.67 -6.94
N GLU A 270 -3.18 22.63 -5.72
CA GLU A 270 -1.90 23.36 -5.46
C GLU A 270 -0.93 22.72 -4.46
N SER A 271 -1.32 21.68 -3.72
CA SER A 271 -0.46 21.16 -2.65
C SER A 271 -0.57 19.65 -2.56
N ASN A 272 0.38 18.96 -3.18
CA ASN A 272 0.60 17.51 -3.01
C ASN A 272 1.04 17.20 -1.56
N TRP A 273 0.31 17.63 -0.53
CA TRP A 273 0.71 17.54 0.87
C TRP A 273 0.54 16.13 1.40
N MET A 274 -0.49 15.36 1.03
CA MET A 274 -0.58 13.95 1.45
C MET A 274 0.53 13.08 0.88
N ALA A 275 0.88 13.18 -0.40
CA ALA A 275 2.02 12.42 -0.94
C ALA A 275 3.38 13.00 -0.49
N ARG A 276 3.40 14.22 0.07
CA ARG A 276 4.59 14.80 0.71
C ARG A 276 4.70 14.38 2.18
N GLU A 277 3.62 14.33 2.94
CA GLU A 277 3.62 14.07 4.37
C GLU A 277 3.46 12.58 4.72
N LEU A 278 2.66 11.81 3.96
CA LEU A 278 2.57 10.35 4.13
C LEU A 278 3.80 9.61 3.64
N LEU A 279 4.71 10.26 2.89
CA LEU A 279 5.81 9.57 2.19
C LEU A 279 7.19 10.26 2.30
N LEU A 280 7.32 11.49 2.81
CA LEU A 280 8.59 12.24 2.88
C LEU A 280 8.82 12.96 4.22
N GLY A 281 8.65 12.28 5.35
CA GLY A 281 9.38 12.73 6.55
C GLY A 281 10.86 12.95 6.23
#